data_AF-A0A9W9HNZ2-F1
#
_entry.id   AF-A0A9W9HNZ2-F1
#
_cell.length_a   1.000
_cell.length_b   1.000
_cell.length_c   1.000
_cell.angle_alpha   90.00
_cell.angle_beta   90.00
_cell.angle_gamma   90.00
#
_symmetry.space_group_name_H-M   'P 1'
#
loop_
_entity.id
_entity.type
_entity.pdbx_description
1 polymer ?
#
loop_
_entity_poly.entity_id
_entity_poly.type
_entity_poly.pdbx_seq_one_letter_code
_entity_poly.pdbx_strand_id
1 'polypeptide(L)'
;MVGPKFESQGATGTRFHAKEELTMIEGSYRLLWKYESKCTPLIATDMLLVRIVVGTVLDLRRLVSILETIPVRGDEPGHEQWNCVKWVKEALSSMERDGTVLGTSVVKWSSVRNAAMWYVEKKKSEHRFDGKGAVNDLRVPTWSLLEKRESII
;
A
#
# COMPACT_ATOMS: atom_id res chain seq x y z
N MET A 1 -2.18 -3.16 0.43
CA MET A 1 -2.34 -4.59 0.05
C MET A 1 -3.06 -5.29 1.18
N VAL A 2 -3.77 -6.37 0.87
CA VAL A 2 -4.35 -7.30 1.85
C VAL A 2 -3.85 -8.69 1.51
N GLY A 3 -3.37 -9.41 2.52
CA GLY A 3 -2.85 -10.77 2.38
C GLY A 3 -3.32 -11.65 3.55
N PRO A 4 -3.00 -12.95 3.51
CA PRO A 4 -3.28 -13.86 4.61
C PRO A 4 -2.49 -13.44 5.87
N LYS A 5 -3.01 -13.81 7.05
CA LYS A 5 -2.36 -13.54 8.34
C LYS A 5 -0.98 -14.19 8.44
N PHE A 6 -0.81 -15.36 7.83
CA PHE A 6 0.45 -16.07 7.73
C PHE A 6 0.78 -16.22 6.24
N GLU A 7 1.84 -15.56 5.78
CA GLU A 7 2.30 -15.71 4.41
C GLU A 7 3.17 -16.97 4.30
N SER A 8 2.89 -17.80 3.30
CA SER A 8 3.73 -18.93 2.91
C SER A 8 4.41 -18.62 1.57
N GLN A 9 5.39 -19.44 1.19
CA GLN A 9 5.97 -19.35 -0.14
C GLN A 9 4.87 -19.45 -1.21
N GLY A 10 4.87 -18.54 -2.18
CA GLY A 10 3.83 -18.44 -3.21
C GLY A 10 2.53 -17.76 -2.76
N ALA A 11 2.46 -17.22 -1.54
CA ALA A 11 1.26 -16.51 -1.09
C ALA A 11 0.98 -15.28 -1.96
N THR A 12 -0.29 -15.12 -2.29
CA THR A 12 -0.82 -13.97 -3.02
C THR A 12 -1.69 -13.11 -2.12
N GLY A 13 -1.74 -11.82 -2.43
CA GLY A 13 -2.67 -10.88 -1.82
C GLY A 13 -3.30 -9.99 -2.88
N THR A 14 -4.19 -9.10 -2.44
CA THR A 14 -4.79 -8.10 -3.32
C THR A 14 -4.12 -6.75 -3.09
N ARG A 15 -3.60 -6.15 -4.16
CA ARG A 15 -3.12 -4.77 -4.17
C ARG A 15 -4.23 -3.87 -4.68
N PHE A 16 -4.56 -2.88 -3.85
CA PHE A 16 -5.43 -1.77 -4.19
C PHE A 16 -4.55 -0.53 -4.34
N HIS A 17 -4.66 0.18 -5.46
CA HIS A 17 -3.83 1.34 -5.75
C HIS A 17 -4.54 2.27 -6.74
N ALA A 18 -4.45 3.58 -6.51
CA ALA A 18 -4.68 4.55 -7.55
C ALA A 18 -3.36 4.88 -8.26
N LYS A 19 -3.28 4.63 -9.56
CA LYS A 19 -2.06 4.75 -10.37
C LYS A 19 -2.32 5.42 -11.70
N GLU A 20 -1.28 5.98 -12.29
CA GLU A 20 -1.32 6.38 -13.69
C GLU A 20 -1.24 5.13 -14.60
N GLU A 21 -2.03 5.15 -15.67
CA GLU A 21 -1.97 4.20 -16.76
C GLU A 21 -1.95 4.95 -18.10
N LEU A 22 -1.03 4.52 -18.97
CA LEU A 22 -0.99 5.00 -20.35
C LEU A 22 -2.17 4.42 -21.12
N THR A 23 -3.11 5.28 -21.51
CA THR A 23 -4.37 4.94 -22.16
C THR A 23 -4.45 5.60 -23.53
N MET A 24 -4.95 4.88 -24.54
CA MET A 24 -5.24 5.44 -25.86
C MET A 24 -6.62 6.10 -25.86
N ILE A 25 -6.64 7.42 -26.09
CA ILE A 25 -7.85 8.22 -26.19
C ILE A 25 -7.80 8.98 -27.50
N GLU A 26 -8.79 8.75 -28.37
CA GLU A 26 -8.94 9.44 -29.66
C GLU A 26 -7.66 9.41 -30.52
N GLY A 27 -6.94 8.27 -30.51
CA GLY A 27 -5.70 8.11 -31.29
C GLY A 27 -4.45 8.71 -30.64
N SER A 28 -4.54 9.25 -29.41
CA SER A 28 -3.40 9.78 -28.66
C SER A 28 -3.19 9.03 -27.34
N TYR A 29 -1.93 8.77 -26.98
CA TYR A 29 -1.59 8.21 -25.67
C TYR A 29 -1.64 9.30 -24.61
N ARG A 30 -2.38 9.06 -23.52
CA ARG A 30 -2.45 9.95 -22.35
C ARG A 30 -2.23 9.15 -21.07
N LEU A 31 -1.59 9.75 -20.08
CA LEU A 31 -1.55 9.20 -18.73
C LEU A 31 -2.84 9.60 -18.01
N LEU A 32 -3.60 8.61 -17.56
CA LEU A 32 -4.80 8.82 -16.75
C LEU A 32 -4.67 8.11 -15.42
N TRP A 33 -5.23 8.70 -14.38
CA TRP A 33 -5.34 8.08 -13.08
C TRP A 33 -6.50 7.09 -13.04
N LYS A 34 -6.21 5.89 -12.56
CA LYS A 34 -7.20 4.84 -12.36
C LYS A 34 -7.05 4.15 -11.02
N TYR A 35 -8.16 3.67 -10.49
CA TYR A 35 -8.16 2.67 -9.43
C TYR A 35 -7.89 1.29 -10.01
N GLU A 36 -7.01 0.53 -9.36
CA GLU A 36 -6.71 -0.86 -9.68
C GLU A 36 -6.85 -1.72 -8.43
N SER A 37 -7.58 -2.83 -8.57
CA SER A 37 -7.54 -3.98 -7.66
C SER A 37 -6.95 -5.16 -8.40
N LYS A 38 -5.82 -5.69 -7.92
CA LYS A 38 -5.09 -6.76 -8.61
C LYS A 38 -4.53 -7.78 -7.63
N CYS A 39 -4.74 -9.06 -7.95
CA CYS A 39 -4.04 -10.15 -7.27
C CYS A 39 -2.54 -10.07 -7.58
N THR A 40 -1.71 -10.03 -6.55
CA THR A 40 -0.26 -9.88 -6.65
C THR A 40 0.45 -10.87 -5.73
N PRO A 41 1.60 -11.42 -6.13
CA PRO A 41 2.49 -12.12 -5.21
C PRO A 41 2.89 -11.23 -4.02
N LEU A 42 3.07 -11.83 -2.84
CA LEU A 42 3.52 -11.14 -1.62
C LEU A 42 5.04 -11.15 -1.41
N ILE A 43 5.77 -11.79 -2.33
CA ILE A 43 7.23 -11.80 -2.40
C ILE A 43 7.78 -10.40 -2.76
N ALA A 44 9.10 -10.22 -2.66
CA ALA A 44 9.69 -8.97 -3.09
C ALA A 44 9.51 -8.80 -4.61
N THR A 45 9.13 -7.59 -5.00
CA THR A 45 9.10 -7.15 -6.39
C THR A 45 10.07 -5.98 -6.52
N ASP A 46 10.68 -5.79 -7.69
CA ASP A 46 11.71 -4.76 -7.92
C ASP A 46 11.28 -3.32 -7.55
N MET A 47 9.97 -3.06 -7.43
CA MET A 47 9.43 -1.75 -7.08
C MET A 47 8.92 -1.61 -5.63
N LEU A 48 9.21 -2.57 -4.75
CA LEU A 48 8.78 -2.50 -3.34
C LEU A 48 9.89 -1.96 -2.44
N LEU A 49 9.77 -0.68 -2.05
CA LEU A 49 10.73 -0.05 -1.13
C LEU A 49 10.63 -0.63 0.28
N VAL A 50 9.45 -0.55 0.88
CA VAL A 50 9.16 -1.07 2.23
C VAL A 50 7.73 -1.60 2.32
N ARG A 51 7.48 -2.52 3.26
CA ARG A 51 6.14 -3.03 3.59
C ARG A 51 5.82 -2.78 5.06
N ILE A 52 4.59 -2.33 5.33
CA ILE A 52 4.13 -2.03 6.69
C ILE A 52 2.75 -2.65 6.92
N VAL A 53 2.63 -3.41 8.01
CA VAL A 53 1.34 -3.95 8.49
C VAL A 53 0.70 -2.91 9.40
N VAL A 54 -0.49 -2.46 9.02
CA VAL A 54 -1.25 -1.42 9.72
C VAL A 54 -2.45 -1.97 10.49
N GLY A 55 -2.89 -3.21 10.23
CA GLY A 55 -4.07 -3.76 10.87
C GLY A 55 -4.48 -5.12 10.35
N THR A 56 -5.44 -5.73 11.05
CA THR A 56 -6.12 -6.96 10.64
C THR A 56 -7.46 -6.61 9.99
N VAL A 57 -7.76 -7.23 8.85
CA VAL A 57 -9.05 -7.10 8.15
C VAL A 57 -10.02 -8.13 8.71
N LEU A 58 -11.21 -7.70 9.16
CA LEU A 58 -12.27 -8.59 9.65
C LEU A 58 -13.28 -8.94 8.56
N ASP A 59 -13.58 -7.97 7.69
CA ASP A 59 -14.51 -8.14 6.57
C ASP A 59 -13.87 -7.65 5.27
N LEU A 60 -13.36 -8.59 4.47
CA LEU A 60 -12.73 -8.29 3.20
C LEU A 60 -13.72 -7.71 2.17
N ARG A 61 -14.99 -8.15 2.18
CA ARG A 61 -15.99 -7.66 1.21
C ARG A 61 -16.32 -6.20 1.51
N ARG A 62 -16.51 -5.87 2.78
CA ARG A 62 -16.72 -4.49 3.22
C ARG A 62 -15.52 -3.61 2.91
N LEU A 63 -14.29 -4.12 3.13
CA LEU A 63 -13.08 -3.40 2.77
C LEU A 63 -13.04 -3.05 1.28
N VAL A 64 -13.27 -4.04 0.41
CA VAL A 64 -13.29 -3.81 -1.04
C VAL A 64 -14.32 -2.75 -1.41
N SER A 65 -15.54 -2.87 -0.89
CA SER A 65 -16.60 -1.88 -1.13
C SER A 65 -16.21 -0.47 -0.68
N ILE A 66 -15.57 -0.31 0.49
CA ILE A 66 -15.06 1.00 0.93
C ILE A 66 -14.02 1.53 -0.06
N LEU A 67 -13.03 0.71 -0.43
CA LEU A 67 -11.93 1.15 -1.29
C LEU A 67 -12.39 1.54 -2.70
N GLU A 68 -13.38 0.85 -3.25
CA GLU A 68 -13.98 1.15 -4.56
C GLU A 68 -14.75 2.48 -4.57
N THR A 69 -15.24 2.95 -3.41
CA THR A 69 -15.95 4.24 -3.32
C THR A 69 -15.02 5.45 -3.21
N ILE A 70 -13.71 5.23 -3.04
CA ILE A 70 -12.74 6.33 -2.89
C ILE A 70 -12.44 6.91 -4.27
N PRO A 71 -12.78 8.19 -4.51
CA PRO A 71 -12.60 8.81 -5.80
C PRO A 71 -11.12 8.99 -6.18
N VAL A 72 -10.86 8.77 -7.46
CA VAL A 72 -9.58 9.03 -8.12
C VAL A 72 -9.71 10.37 -8.84
N ARG A 73 -9.03 11.40 -8.31
CA ARG A 73 -9.22 12.80 -8.74
C ARG A 73 -8.04 13.37 -9.52
N GLY A 74 -7.06 12.55 -9.88
CA GLY A 74 -5.82 13.05 -10.48
C GLY A 74 -6.01 13.74 -11.83
N ASP A 75 -7.10 13.44 -12.53
CA ASP A 75 -7.45 14.04 -13.83
C ASP A 75 -8.54 15.13 -13.70
N GLU A 76 -9.01 15.46 -12.48
CA GLU A 76 -10.04 16.47 -12.23
C GLU A 76 -9.41 17.88 -12.10
N PRO A 77 -10.04 18.95 -12.63
CA PRO A 77 -9.57 20.31 -12.44
C PRO A 77 -9.48 20.71 -10.95
N GLY A 78 -8.41 21.41 -10.55
CA GLY A 78 -8.19 21.82 -9.15
C GLY A 78 -7.57 20.72 -8.25
N HIS A 79 -7.22 19.57 -8.83
CA HIS A 79 -6.58 18.45 -8.15
C HIS A 79 -5.13 18.21 -8.60
N GLU A 80 -4.41 19.26 -9.03
CA GLU A 80 -3.05 19.17 -9.60
C GLU A 80 -2.03 18.57 -8.61
N GLN A 81 -2.29 18.70 -7.31
CA GLN A 81 -1.44 18.10 -6.26
C GLN A 81 -1.91 16.71 -5.82
N TRP A 82 -2.91 16.13 -6.49
CA TRP A 82 -3.43 14.82 -6.15
C TRP A 82 -2.49 13.71 -6.62
N ASN A 83 -2.36 12.66 -5.82
CA ASN A 83 -1.53 11.50 -6.13
C ASN A 83 -1.98 10.29 -5.30
N CYS A 84 -1.33 9.15 -5.52
CA CYS A 84 -1.60 7.91 -4.80
C CYS A 84 -1.47 8.03 -3.26
N VAL A 85 -0.63 8.94 -2.76
CA VAL A 85 -0.48 9.18 -1.32
C VAL A 85 -1.74 9.82 -0.74
N LYS A 86 -2.38 10.76 -1.46
CA LYS A 86 -3.67 11.33 -1.05
C LYS A 86 -4.77 10.26 -1.07
N TRP A 87 -4.79 9.39 -2.08
CA TRP A 87 -5.73 8.27 -2.12
C TRP A 87 -5.60 7.34 -0.89
N VAL A 88 -4.37 6.96 -0.52
CA VAL A 88 -4.12 6.13 0.69
C VAL A 88 -4.59 6.84 1.96
N LYS A 89 -4.36 8.15 2.08
CA LYS A 89 -4.85 8.93 3.22
C LYS A 89 -6.37 8.87 3.33
N GLU A 90 -7.09 9.03 2.23
CA GLU A 90 -8.56 8.93 2.19
C GLU A 90 -9.05 7.51 2.49
N ALA A 91 -8.34 6.47 2.01
CA ALA A 91 -8.64 5.08 2.32
C ALA A 91 -8.55 4.78 3.80
N LEU A 92 -7.44 5.17 4.42
CA LEU A 92 -7.23 5.02 5.86
C LEU A 92 -8.30 5.75 6.67
N SER A 93 -8.63 6.97 6.28
CA SER A 93 -9.65 7.77 6.95
C SER A 93 -11.05 7.16 6.80
N SER A 94 -11.34 6.50 5.67
CA SER A 94 -12.64 5.86 5.43
C SER A 94 -12.77 4.55 6.19
N MET A 95 -11.71 3.75 6.30
CA MET A 95 -11.68 2.58 7.18
C MET A 95 -11.78 2.95 8.66
N GLU A 96 -11.15 4.06 9.07
CA GLU A 96 -11.25 4.59 10.45
C GLU A 96 -12.68 5.03 10.79
N ARG A 97 -13.34 5.75 9.86
CA ARG A 97 -14.74 6.17 10.01
C ARG A 97 -15.72 5.00 10.01
N ASP A 98 -15.44 3.96 9.22
CA ASP A 98 -16.27 2.77 9.15
C ASP A 98 -16.31 2.02 10.50
N GLY A 99 -15.17 1.90 11.18
CA GLY A 99 -15.06 1.35 12.53
C GLY A 99 -15.33 -0.16 12.66
N THR A 100 -15.75 -0.85 11.59
CA THR A 100 -16.15 -2.27 11.64
C THR A 100 -15.35 -3.17 10.71
N VAL A 101 -14.75 -2.59 9.66
CA VAL A 101 -13.99 -3.33 8.64
C VAL A 101 -12.65 -3.89 9.15
N LEU A 102 -12.07 -3.25 10.18
CA LEU A 102 -10.78 -3.63 10.76
C LEU A 102 -10.95 -4.13 12.20
N GLY A 103 -10.07 -5.05 12.59
CA GLY A 103 -9.87 -5.44 13.99
C GLY A 103 -8.79 -4.57 14.62
N THR A 104 -7.84 -5.20 15.32
CA THR A 104 -6.66 -4.50 15.84
C THR A 104 -5.92 -3.80 14.69
N SER A 105 -5.86 -2.46 14.77
CA SER A 105 -5.35 -1.62 13.69
C SER A 105 -4.81 -0.27 14.18
N VAL A 106 -3.93 0.32 13.38
CA VAL A 106 -3.38 1.67 13.50
C VAL A 106 -3.53 2.34 12.13
N VAL A 107 -4.66 3.00 11.90
CA VAL A 107 -5.00 3.61 10.61
C VAL A 107 -4.90 5.13 10.57
N LYS A 108 -4.66 5.79 11.71
CA LYS A 108 -4.45 7.24 11.73
C LYS A 108 -3.33 7.64 10.76
N TRP A 109 -3.65 8.54 9.82
CA TRP A 109 -2.74 8.92 8.73
C TRP A 109 -1.34 9.29 9.20
N SER A 110 -1.24 10.15 10.24
CA SER A 110 0.06 10.60 10.76
C SER A 110 0.89 9.44 11.30
N SER A 111 0.27 8.48 11.99
CA SER A 111 0.95 7.30 12.52
C SER A 111 1.48 6.39 11.40
N VAL A 112 0.65 6.13 10.38
CA VAL A 112 1.05 5.29 9.24
C VAL A 112 2.16 5.96 8.43
N ARG A 113 1.99 7.24 8.07
CA ARG A 113 2.96 7.99 7.28
C ARG A 113 4.30 8.12 8.01
N ASN A 114 4.29 8.46 9.30
CA ASN A 114 5.53 8.64 10.05
C ASN A 114 6.31 7.33 10.16
N ALA A 115 5.62 6.21 10.39
CA ALA A 115 6.27 4.90 10.41
C ALA A 115 6.80 4.50 9.03
N ALA A 116 6.09 4.81 7.94
CA ALA A 116 6.56 4.60 6.57
C ALA A 116 7.86 5.34 6.30
N MET A 117 7.89 6.65 6.57
CA MET A 117 9.07 7.47 6.32
C MET A 117 10.24 7.05 7.21
N TRP A 118 9.99 6.81 8.50
CA TRP A 118 11.03 6.32 9.42
C TRP A 118 11.62 4.98 8.96
N TYR A 119 10.77 4.05 8.53
CA TYR A 119 11.22 2.73 8.12
C TYR A 119 12.00 2.77 6.81
N VAL A 120 11.63 3.66 5.88
CA VAL A 120 12.44 3.94 4.69
C VAL A 120 13.83 4.43 5.07
N GLU A 121 13.95 5.40 5.98
CA GLU A 121 15.25 5.91 6.42
C GLU A 121 16.08 4.82 7.13
N LYS A 122 15.45 3.99 7.97
CA LYS A 122 16.09 2.83 8.58
C LYS A 122 16.66 1.91 7.50
N LYS A 123 15.86 1.52 6.50
CA LYS A 123 16.31 0.64 5.41
C LYS A 123 17.39 1.26 4.52
N LYS A 124 17.36 2.58 4.35
CA LYS A 124 18.43 3.31 3.69
C LYS A 124 19.75 3.22 4.46
N SER A 125 19.73 3.39 5.79
CA SER A 125 20.93 3.23 6.64
C SER A 125 21.46 1.79 6.68
N GLU A 126 20.58 0.80 6.44
CA GLU A 126 20.94 -0.62 6.30
C GLU A 126 21.40 -0.98 4.88
N HIS A 127 21.65 0.01 4.01
CA HIS A 127 22.15 -0.22 2.65
C HIS A 127 21.23 -1.08 1.77
N ARG A 128 19.91 -1.06 2.03
CA ARG A 128 18.93 -1.85 1.28
C ARG A 128 18.79 -1.39 -0.18
N PHE A 129 18.98 -0.10 -0.45
CA PHE A 129 18.66 0.51 -1.74
C PHE A 129 19.87 0.86 -2.60
N ASP A 130 21.09 0.68 -2.09
CA ASP A 130 22.34 1.09 -2.74
C ASP A 130 23.26 -0.09 -3.12
N GLY A 131 22.78 -1.32 -2.94
CA GLY A 131 23.50 -2.54 -3.30
C GLY A 131 24.65 -2.92 -2.37
N LYS A 132 24.83 -2.24 -1.23
CA LYS A 132 25.92 -2.53 -0.28
C LYS A 132 25.51 -3.46 0.87
N GLY A 133 24.22 -3.74 1.04
CA GLY A 133 23.69 -4.66 2.06
C GLY A 133 23.58 -6.11 1.59
N ALA A 134 23.48 -7.05 2.54
CA ALA A 134 23.12 -8.44 2.25
C ALA A 134 21.63 -8.52 1.90
N VAL A 135 21.30 -8.57 0.61
CA VAL A 135 19.91 -8.63 0.16
C VAL A 135 19.50 -10.09 -0.04
N ASN A 136 18.56 -10.58 0.77
CA ASN A 136 17.83 -11.79 0.45
C ASN A 136 16.57 -11.38 -0.32
N ASP A 137 16.68 -11.33 -1.65
CA ASP A 137 15.67 -10.78 -2.56
C ASP A 137 14.33 -11.52 -2.52
N LEU A 138 14.25 -12.69 -1.89
CA LEU A 138 13.02 -13.48 -1.87
C LEU A 138 12.04 -13.06 -0.76
N ARG A 139 12.53 -12.43 0.32
CA ARG A 139 11.70 -12.09 1.49
C ARG A 139 11.60 -10.59 1.69
N VAL A 140 10.42 -10.12 2.05
CA VAL A 140 10.15 -8.68 2.19
C VAL A 140 10.21 -8.30 3.67
N PRO A 141 11.22 -7.51 4.11
CA PRO A 141 11.22 -6.95 5.45
C PRO A 141 9.97 -6.14 5.70
N THR A 142 9.20 -6.55 6.70
CA THR A 142 7.86 -6.03 6.98
C THR A 142 7.82 -5.46 8.38
N TRP A 143 7.57 -4.15 8.48
CA TRP A 143 7.40 -3.51 9.77
C TRP A 143 5.95 -3.63 10.26
N SER A 144 5.74 -4.18 11.44
CA SER A 144 4.42 -4.22 12.07
C SER A 144 4.21 -2.99 12.94
N LEU A 145 3.24 -2.15 12.59
CA LEU A 145 2.83 -1.04 13.46
C LEU A 145 2.13 -1.52 14.73
N LEU A 146 1.60 -2.74 14.72
CA LEU A 146 0.90 -3.36 15.84
C LEU A 146 1.91 -3.91 16.86
N GLU A 147 2.91 -4.64 16.38
CA GLU A 147 3.91 -5.31 17.23
C GLU A 147 5.18 -4.47 17.47
N LYS A 148 5.33 -3.34 16.77
CA LYS A 148 6.51 -2.46 16.83
C LYS A 148 7.82 -3.18 16.56
N ARG A 149 7.79 -4.15 15.64
CA ARG A 149 8.96 -4.91 15.21
C ARG A 149 8.93 -5.21 13.73
N GLU A 150 10.10 -5.53 13.20
CA GLU A 150 10.28 -6.04 11.86
C GLU A 150 10.14 -7.55 11.86
N SER A 151 9.51 -8.08 10.82
CA SER A 151 9.47 -9.51 10.51
C SER A 151 9.92 -9.72 9.07
N ILE A 152 10.62 -10.82 8.83
CA ILE A 152 10.99 -11.26 7.49
C ILE A 152 10.04 -12.39 7.16
N ILE A 153 9.06 -12.10 6.30
CA ILE A 153 8.06 -13.06 5.82
C ILE A 153 8.43 -13.45 4.40
#